data_AF-A8NBP0-F1
#
_entry.id   AF-A8NBP0-F1
#
_cell.length_a   1.000
_cell.length_b   1.000
_cell.length_c   1.000
_cell.angle_alpha   90.00
_cell.angle_beta   90.00
_cell.angle_gamma   90.00
#
_symmetry.space_group_name_H-M   'P 1'
#
loop_
_entity.id
_entity.type
_entity.pdbx_description
1 polymer ?
#
loop_
_entity_poly.entity_id
_entity_poly.type
_entity_poly.pdbx_seq_one_letter_code
_entity_poly.pdbx_strand_id
1 'polypeptide(L)'
;MALSRIPMPLLPAPPSWFPGHMMKFTKQLPTFLARTDVVLEIRDSRLPLTSINRTLEGALRKWRLERGWDPNNPGKRLFAGQACEHLVILNKRDLVPQWGVEPFKRAMAKKFPHQQILFTSWHRPRGIRTLNEILVILPATDIAKQHPHALELNVLVIGMPNVGKSTLLNTLRHMGIKGATSKAFQTSANPGMTQALSTRLKLSLDPPIYAYDSPGVMLPYLGRGEEGAERGVKLALIAGIKEGLYDMEALAAYLLYRLNVLNPISPAYLHLLPPGSQPTADLYEFLTQLGQRMGMIKKRAEVDLARAAVYFVRWWREEGGLLAAKPASQYSPSLDEPLVEGWGFDFQWECRADELERRRQEPDAFFEAKMEQCIDDYLDMTSREEREEKNVSPTQVKKRHMMEEKMKRRLKHKR
;
A
#
# COMPACT_ATOMS: atom_id res chain seq x y z
N MET A 1 29.76 -3.43 15.88
CA MET A 1 29.94 -2.97 14.48
C MET A 1 29.86 -4.12 13.45
N ALA A 2 29.22 -5.26 13.73
CA ALA A 2 29.11 -6.39 12.78
C ALA A 2 27.87 -6.32 11.85
N LEU A 3 26.89 -5.45 12.16
CA LEU A 3 25.60 -5.42 11.46
C LEU A 3 25.47 -4.33 10.38
N SER A 4 26.48 -3.48 10.18
CA SER A 4 26.45 -2.40 9.18
C SER A 4 26.52 -2.91 7.74
N ARG A 5 26.93 -4.17 7.50
CA ARG A 5 27.05 -4.78 6.16
C ARG A 5 26.61 -6.25 6.17
N ILE A 6 25.37 -6.50 6.58
CA ILE A 6 24.77 -7.83 6.51
C ILE A 6 24.28 -8.12 5.08
N PRO A 7 24.50 -9.33 4.53
CA PRO A 7 23.99 -9.69 3.22
C PRO A 7 22.46 -9.83 3.26
N MET A 8 21.82 -9.49 2.15
CA MET A 8 20.39 -9.72 1.98
C MET A 8 20.10 -11.24 2.00
N PRO A 9 19.12 -11.71 2.77
CA PRO A 9 18.75 -13.12 2.78
C PRO A 9 18.15 -13.52 1.43
N LEU A 10 18.34 -14.78 1.04
CA LEU A 10 17.71 -15.32 -0.16
C LEU A 10 16.19 -15.21 -0.03
N LEU A 11 15.56 -14.56 -1.00
CA LEU A 11 14.13 -14.35 -0.97
C LEU A 11 13.37 -15.48 -1.68
N PRO A 12 12.26 -15.96 -1.09
CA PRO A 12 11.39 -16.90 -1.79
C PRO A 12 10.78 -16.25 -3.03
N ALA A 13 10.71 -17.01 -4.11
CA ALA A 13 10.08 -16.56 -5.34
C ALA A 13 8.63 -16.13 -5.07
N PRO A 14 8.14 -15.05 -5.70
CA PRO A 14 6.78 -14.58 -5.46
C PRO A 14 5.79 -15.67 -5.91
N PRO A 15 4.93 -16.16 -5.01
CA PRO A 15 3.98 -17.21 -5.34
C PRO A 15 2.99 -16.67 -6.37
N SER A 16 2.69 -17.47 -7.40
CA SER A 16 1.66 -17.14 -8.37
C SER A 16 0.30 -17.15 -7.67
N TRP A 17 -0.25 -15.96 -7.39
CA TRP A 17 -1.49 -15.83 -6.65
C TRP A 17 -2.62 -15.16 -7.45
N PHE A 18 -3.83 -15.71 -7.29
CA PHE A 18 -5.11 -15.13 -7.73
C PHE A 18 -5.30 -14.73 -9.22
N PRO A 19 -4.85 -15.50 -10.24
CA PRO A 19 -5.08 -15.09 -11.63
C PRO A 19 -6.57 -15.03 -12.01
N GLY A 20 -7.41 -15.98 -11.57
CA GLY A 20 -8.79 -16.12 -12.07
C GLY A 20 -9.72 -14.92 -11.78
N HIS A 21 -10.00 -14.66 -10.51
CA HIS A 21 -10.95 -13.60 -10.10
C HIS A 21 -10.40 -12.20 -10.37
N MET A 22 -9.09 -11.97 -10.24
CA MET A 22 -8.49 -10.68 -10.54
C MET A 22 -8.43 -10.39 -12.04
N MET A 23 -8.15 -11.40 -12.89
CA MET A 23 -8.29 -11.23 -14.33
C MET A 23 -9.72 -10.94 -14.72
N LYS A 24 -10.70 -11.58 -14.07
CA LYS A 24 -12.13 -11.28 -14.27
C LYS A 24 -12.44 -9.83 -13.90
N PHE A 25 -12.01 -9.37 -12.72
CA PHE A 25 -12.18 -7.98 -12.31
C PHE A 25 -11.51 -7.01 -13.28
N THR A 26 -10.25 -7.26 -13.66
CA THR A 26 -9.50 -6.42 -14.60
C THR A 26 -10.20 -6.29 -15.95
N LYS A 27 -10.82 -7.38 -16.44
CA LYS A 27 -11.63 -7.36 -17.66
C LYS A 27 -12.94 -6.55 -17.50
N GLN A 28 -13.53 -6.57 -16.31
CA GLN A 28 -14.79 -5.87 -16.02
C GLN A 28 -14.59 -4.42 -15.57
N LEU A 29 -13.37 -4.03 -15.16
CA LEU A 29 -13.04 -2.71 -14.64
C LEU A 29 -13.50 -1.56 -15.55
N PRO A 30 -13.31 -1.59 -16.90
CA PRO A 30 -13.82 -0.52 -17.77
C PRO A 30 -15.34 -0.34 -17.68
N THR A 31 -16.09 -1.44 -17.57
CA THR A 31 -17.55 -1.41 -17.42
C THR A 31 -17.98 -0.79 -16.09
N PHE A 32 -17.21 -1.02 -15.02
CA PHE A 32 -17.47 -0.38 -13.72
C PHE A 32 -17.14 1.10 -13.74
N LEU A 33 -15.99 1.47 -14.29
CA LEU A 33 -15.56 2.87 -14.39
C LEU A 33 -16.58 3.70 -15.20
N ALA A 34 -17.16 3.14 -16.26
CA ALA A 34 -18.20 3.81 -17.04
C ALA A 34 -19.42 4.23 -16.21
N ARG A 35 -19.74 3.51 -15.13
CA ARG A 35 -20.89 3.75 -14.23
C ARG A 35 -20.50 4.37 -12.88
N THR A 36 -19.22 4.68 -12.69
CA THR A 36 -18.67 5.18 -11.43
C THR A 36 -18.45 6.67 -11.56
N ASP A 37 -18.81 7.46 -10.57
CA ASP A 37 -18.55 8.90 -10.47
C ASP A 37 -17.29 9.20 -9.66
N VAL A 38 -17.07 8.41 -8.60
CA VAL A 38 -15.94 8.57 -7.68
C VAL A 38 -15.21 7.23 -7.50
N VAL A 39 -13.90 7.22 -7.68
CA VAL A 39 -13.05 6.07 -7.39
C VAL A 39 -12.31 6.31 -6.08
N LEU A 40 -12.48 5.39 -5.13
CA LEU A 40 -11.72 5.33 -3.89
C LEU A 40 -10.70 4.20 -3.99
N GLU A 41 -9.44 4.57 -4.19
CA GLU A 41 -8.33 3.62 -4.21
C GLU A 41 -7.70 3.51 -2.82
N ILE A 42 -7.92 2.38 -2.15
CA ILE A 42 -7.37 2.14 -0.83
C ILE A 42 -6.01 1.44 -0.93
N ARG A 43 -5.00 2.06 -0.33
CA ARG A 43 -3.62 1.59 -0.18
C ARG A 43 -3.28 1.42 1.31
N ASP A 44 -2.24 0.64 1.60
CA ASP A 44 -1.72 0.47 2.96
C ASP A 44 -0.61 1.52 3.21
N SER A 45 -0.75 2.32 4.27
CA SER A 45 0.20 3.40 4.58
C SER A 45 1.63 2.92 4.82
N ARG A 46 1.83 1.62 5.13
CA ARG A 46 3.16 1.05 5.36
C ARG A 46 3.91 0.73 4.06
N LEU A 47 3.20 0.65 2.93
CA LEU A 47 3.75 0.38 1.59
C LEU A 47 3.08 1.28 0.53
N PRO A 48 3.22 2.61 0.63
CA PRO A 48 2.48 3.54 -0.24
C PRO A 48 2.89 3.46 -1.73
N LEU A 49 4.13 3.10 -2.04
CA LEU A 49 4.65 3.00 -3.42
C LEU A 49 4.51 1.57 -3.95
N THR A 50 4.93 0.57 -3.18
CA THR A 50 4.82 -0.84 -3.59
C THR A 50 3.36 -1.24 -3.81
N SER A 51 2.40 -0.62 -3.12
CA SER A 51 0.97 -0.91 -3.31
C SER A 51 0.33 -0.32 -4.58
N ILE A 52 1.05 0.49 -5.36
CA ILE A 52 0.52 1.13 -6.58
C ILE A 52 0.23 0.08 -7.65
N ASN A 53 -1.04 -0.02 -8.06
CA ASN A 53 -1.44 -0.92 -9.14
C ASN A 53 -1.38 -0.21 -10.50
N ARG A 54 -0.28 -0.42 -11.23
CA ARG A 54 -0.05 0.19 -12.56
C ARG A 54 -1.15 -0.08 -13.59
N THR A 55 -1.74 -1.28 -13.57
CA THR A 55 -2.83 -1.62 -14.50
C THR A 55 -4.09 -0.83 -14.19
N LEU A 56 -4.33 -0.57 -12.91
CA LEU A 56 -5.42 0.28 -12.46
C LEU A 56 -5.16 1.76 -12.83
N GLU A 57 -3.96 2.28 -12.59
CA GLU A 57 -3.55 3.65 -12.96
C GLU A 57 -3.84 3.94 -14.44
N GLY A 58 -3.44 3.05 -15.35
CA GLY A 58 -3.72 3.20 -16.78
C GLY A 58 -5.21 3.25 -17.11
N ALA A 59 -6.04 2.44 -16.44
CA ALA A 59 -7.48 2.45 -16.60
C ALA A 59 -8.13 3.72 -16.05
N LEU A 60 -7.66 4.21 -14.90
CA LEU A 60 -8.15 5.43 -14.26
C LEU A 60 -7.78 6.68 -15.07
N ARG A 61 -6.56 6.75 -15.59
CA ARG A 61 -6.13 7.85 -16.47
C ARG A 61 -7.00 7.93 -17.72
N LYS A 62 -7.28 6.78 -18.34
CA LYS A 62 -8.20 6.70 -19.49
C LYS A 62 -9.60 7.16 -19.12
N TRP A 63 -10.14 6.66 -18.01
CA TRP A 63 -11.48 7.04 -17.51
C TRP A 63 -11.60 8.55 -17.24
N ARG A 64 -10.57 9.16 -16.63
CA ARG A 64 -10.51 10.61 -16.40
C ARG A 64 -10.45 11.40 -17.71
N LEU A 65 -9.60 10.98 -18.66
CA LEU A 65 -9.46 11.63 -19.97
C LEU A 65 -10.78 11.60 -20.75
N GLU A 66 -11.48 10.46 -20.78
CA GLU A 66 -12.80 10.32 -21.43
C GLU A 66 -13.87 11.22 -20.81
N ARG A 67 -13.66 11.70 -19.58
CA ARG A 67 -14.55 12.64 -18.86
C ARG A 67 -14.02 14.06 -18.79
N GLY A 68 -13.06 14.38 -19.65
CA GLY A 68 -12.62 15.75 -19.89
C GLY A 68 -11.58 16.26 -18.91
N TRP A 69 -10.91 15.41 -18.13
CA TRP A 69 -9.72 15.84 -17.39
C TRP A 69 -8.53 16.04 -18.32
N ASP A 70 -7.82 17.14 -18.14
CA ASP A 70 -6.62 17.44 -18.91
C ASP A 70 -5.47 16.52 -18.44
N PRO A 71 -4.86 15.72 -19.35
CA PRO A 71 -3.76 14.83 -19.01
C PRO A 71 -2.46 15.55 -18.63
N ASN A 72 -2.32 16.83 -18.99
CA ASN A 72 -1.15 17.67 -18.74
C ASN A 72 -1.39 18.65 -17.58
N ASN A 73 -2.65 18.95 -17.26
CA ASN A 73 -3.02 19.76 -16.10
C ASN A 73 -4.16 19.11 -15.31
N PRO A 74 -3.84 18.18 -14.40
CA PRO A 74 -4.85 17.34 -13.78
C PRO A 74 -5.74 18.03 -12.74
N GLY A 75 -5.52 19.31 -12.45
CA GLY A 75 -6.47 20.16 -11.72
C GLY A 75 -7.50 20.84 -12.61
N LYS A 76 -7.40 20.69 -13.94
CA LYS A 76 -8.23 21.36 -14.94
C LYS A 76 -9.05 20.36 -15.73
N ARG A 77 -10.32 20.72 -15.95
CA ARG A 77 -11.18 20.05 -16.92
C ARG A 77 -11.16 20.82 -18.25
N LEU A 78 -10.99 20.08 -19.34
CA LEU A 78 -11.11 20.54 -20.72
C LEU A 78 -12.57 20.86 -21.08
N PHE A 79 -13.52 20.13 -20.48
CA PHE A 79 -14.96 20.38 -20.63
C PHE A 79 -15.71 19.97 -19.37
N ALA A 80 -16.84 20.65 -19.10
CA ALA A 80 -17.76 20.23 -18.05
C ALA A 80 -18.41 18.89 -18.44
N GLY A 81 -18.38 17.92 -17.52
CA GLY A 81 -18.83 16.56 -17.77
C GLY A 81 -19.38 15.90 -16.51
N GLN A 82 -19.56 14.59 -16.55
CA GLN A 82 -19.97 13.81 -15.38
C GLN A 82 -18.96 13.96 -14.23
N ALA A 83 -19.43 13.71 -13.01
CA ALA A 83 -18.57 13.59 -11.85
C ALA A 83 -17.46 12.54 -12.14
N CYS A 84 -16.22 12.86 -11.78
CA CYS A 84 -15.07 12.03 -12.13
C CYS A 84 -13.93 12.35 -11.18
N GLU A 85 -14.00 11.82 -9.96
CA GLU A 85 -12.99 12.04 -8.94
C GLU A 85 -12.24 10.75 -8.60
N HIS A 86 -10.94 10.85 -8.38
CA HIS A 86 -10.09 9.74 -7.96
C HIS A 86 -9.36 10.15 -6.70
N LEU A 87 -9.63 9.44 -5.62
CA LEU A 87 -9.03 9.67 -4.31
C LEU A 87 -8.24 8.44 -3.89
N VAL A 88 -7.01 8.67 -3.46
CA VAL A 88 -6.12 7.65 -2.92
C VAL A 88 -6.19 7.71 -1.39
N ILE A 89 -6.67 6.64 -0.78
CA ILE A 89 -6.84 6.50 0.66
C ILE A 89 -5.72 5.62 1.21
N LEU A 90 -4.75 6.23 1.88
CA LEU A 90 -3.72 5.53 2.64
C LEU A 90 -4.25 5.18 4.03
N ASN A 91 -4.72 3.94 4.14
CA ASN A 91 -5.28 3.42 5.38
C ASN A 91 -4.19 2.85 6.30
N LYS A 92 -4.53 2.61 7.58
CA LYS A 92 -3.63 2.17 8.65
C LYS A 92 -2.59 3.25 9.02
N ARG A 93 -2.99 4.52 8.96
CA ARG A 93 -2.18 5.68 9.36
C ARG A 93 -1.65 5.55 10.78
N ASP A 94 -2.35 4.84 11.65
CA ASP A 94 -1.92 4.58 13.04
C ASP A 94 -0.68 3.71 13.15
N LEU A 95 -0.29 2.99 12.09
CA LEU A 95 0.88 2.11 12.04
C LEU A 95 2.11 2.76 11.40
N VAL A 96 2.08 4.07 11.14
CA VAL A 96 3.13 4.82 10.46
C VAL A 96 3.44 6.12 11.19
N PRO A 97 4.67 6.66 11.07
CA PRO A 97 5.07 7.85 11.83
C PRO A 97 4.30 9.10 11.41
N GLN A 98 3.92 9.93 12.39
CA GLN A 98 3.25 11.20 12.11
C GLN A 98 4.14 12.19 11.36
N TRP A 99 5.45 12.20 11.65
CA TRP A 99 6.40 13.13 11.04
C TRP A 99 6.46 12.99 9.51
N GLY A 100 6.17 11.81 8.97
CA GLY A 100 6.23 11.57 7.53
C GLY A 100 4.99 12.00 6.75
N VAL A 101 3.83 12.13 7.41
CA VAL A 101 2.53 12.23 6.72
C VAL A 101 2.42 13.45 5.80
N GLU A 102 2.71 14.64 6.29
CA GLU A 102 2.62 15.87 5.50
C GLU A 102 3.75 16.01 4.47
N PRO A 103 5.02 15.72 4.80
CA PRO A 103 6.10 15.63 3.80
C PRO A 103 5.77 14.68 2.64
N PHE A 104 5.24 13.50 2.95
CA PHE A 104 4.84 12.53 1.93
C PHE A 104 3.72 13.06 1.03
N LYS A 105 2.70 13.71 1.60
CA LYS A 105 1.62 14.32 0.81
C LYS A 105 2.16 15.38 -0.15
N ARG A 106 3.07 16.24 0.30
CA ARG A 106 3.68 17.29 -0.55
C ARG A 106 4.54 16.68 -1.66
N ALA A 107 5.38 15.70 -1.33
CA ALA A 107 6.19 14.97 -2.30
C ALA A 107 5.32 14.28 -3.37
N MET A 108 4.26 13.58 -2.95
CA MET A 108 3.33 12.93 -3.87
C MET A 108 2.52 13.94 -4.69
N ALA A 109 2.12 15.07 -4.13
CA ALA A 109 1.39 16.11 -4.87
C ALA A 109 2.25 16.72 -6.00
N LYS A 110 3.57 16.84 -5.80
CA LYS A 110 4.51 17.28 -6.83
C LYS A 110 4.67 16.24 -7.95
N LYS A 111 4.81 14.96 -7.59
CA LYS A 111 5.07 13.87 -8.56
C LYS A 111 3.78 13.37 -9.24
N PHE A 112 2.67 13.38 -8.52
CA PHE A 112 1.36 12.90 -8.95
C PHE A 112 0.27 13.94 -8.63
N PRO A 113 0.28 15.13 -9.28
CA PRO A 113 -0.66 16.21 -8.97
C PRO A 113 -2.14 15.87 -9.22
N HIS A 114 -2.42 14.77 -9.91
CA HIS A 114 -3.76 14.25 -10.14
C HIS A 114 -4.32 13.41 -9.00
N GLN A 115 -3.46 12.96 -8.08
CA GLN A 115 -3.83 12.08 -6.98
C GLN A 115 -4.09 12.90 -5.73
N GLN A 116 -5.35 12.92 -5.29
CA GLN A 116 -5.68 13.45 -3.97
C GLN A 116 -5.47 12.35 -2.93
N ILE A 117 -4.55 12.57 -1.99
CA ILE A 117 -4.14 11.58 -0.99
C ILE A 117 -4.70 11.91 0.38
N LEU A 118 -5.31 10.92 1.02
CA LEU A 118 -5.88 11.02 2.36
C LEU A 118 -5.35 9.91 3.25
N PHE A 119 -4.98 10.26 4.48
CA PHE A 119 -4.51 9.30 5.48
C PHE A 119 -5.59 8.96 6.49
N THR A 120 -5.76 7.67 6.77
CA THR A 120 -6.92 7.20 7.51
C THR A 120 -6.58 6.05 8.45
N SER A 121 -7.36 5.90 9.51
CA SER A 121 -7.24 4.79 10.46
C SER A 121 -8.63 4.39 10.93
N TRP A 122 -8.94 3.09 10.87
CA TRP A 122 -10.23 2.55 11.28
C TRP A 122 -10.36 2.33 12.79
N HIS A 123 -9.24 2.33 13.51
CA HIS A 123 -9.23 2.19 14.97
C HIS A 123 -9.39 3.53 15.69
N ARG A 124 -9.24 4.65 14.98
CA ARG A 124 -9.42 5.99 15.55
C ARG A 124 -10.64 6.71 14.97
N PRO A 125 -11.64 7.07 15.79
CA PRO A 125 -12.87 7.70 15.31
C PRO A 125 -12.65 9.07 14.63
N ARG A 126 -11.56 9.78 14.94
CA ARG A 126 -11.22 11.06 14.28
C ARG A 126 -10.90 10.91 12.78
N GLY A 127 -10.10 9.90 12.38
CA GLY A 127 -9.76 9.69 10.98
C GLY A 127 -10.96 9.29 10.11
N ILE A 128 -11.91 8.58 10.73
CA ILE A 128 -13.19 8.21 10.11
C ILE A 128 -14.09 9.43 9.90
N ARG A 129 -14.15 10.37 10.85
CA ARG A 129 -14.88 11.63 10.68
C ARG A 129 -14.29 12.51 9.59
N THR A 130 -12.96 12.64 9.57
CA THR A 130 -12.23 13.35 8.50
C THR A 130 -12.51 12.75 7.12
N LEU A 131 -12.70 11.43 6.99
CA LEU A 131 -13.13 10.84 5.73
C LEU A 131 -14.59 11.03 5.41
N ASN A 132 -15.47 11.05 6.40
CA ASN A 132 -16.87 11.31 6.13
C ASN A 132 -17.02 12.76 5.65
N GLU A 133 -16.29 13.70 6.27
CA GLU A 133 -16.12 15.06 5.78
C GLU A 133 -15.48 15.06 4.37
N ILE A 134 -14.34 14.40 4.15
CA ILE A 134 -13.58 14.50 2.89
C ILE A 134 -14.02 13.54 1.76
N LEU A 135 -14.88 12.54 1.98
CA LEU A 135 -15.26 11.56 0.92
C LEU A 135 -16.76 11.41 0.70
N VAL A 136 -17.60 11.61 1.72
CA VAL A 136 -19.03 11.28 1.64
C VAL A 136 -19.94 12.47 1.93
N ILE A 137 -19.47 13.50 2.65
CA ILE A 137 -20.26 14.66 3.07
C ILE A 137 -19.77 15.98 2.45
N LEU A 138 -18.49 16.14 2.07
CA LEU A 138 -18.05 17.35 1.37
C LEU A 138 -17.90 17.13 -0.12
N PRO A 139 -17.05 16.26 -0.70
CA PRO A 139 -17.00 16.16 -2.15
C PRO A 139 -18.18 15.40 -2.73
N ALA A 140 -18.69 14.28 -2.20
CA ALA A 140 -19.88 13.68 -2.82
C ALA A 140 -21.10 14.62 -2.76
N THR A 141 -21.27 15.39 -1.68
CA THR A 141 -22.34 16.38 -1.56
C THR A 141 -22.06 17.64 -2.35
N ASP A 142 -20.82 18.11 -2.43
CA ASP A 142 -20.41 19.29 -3.22
C ASP A 142 -20.33 18.95 -4.70
N ILE A 143 -19.93 17.74 -5.09
CA ILE A 143 -20.02 17.15 -6.43
C ILE A 143 -21.49 16.97 -6.77
N ALA A 144 -22.33 16.43 -5.88
CA ALA A 144 -23.78 16.37 -6.11
C ALA A 144 -24.41 17.77 -6.25
N LYS A 145 -23.94 18.77 -5.49
CA LYS A 145 -24.36 20.18 -5.63
C LYS A 145 -23.82 20.83 -6.91
N GLN A 146 -22.58 20.50 -7.32
CA GLN A 146 -21.93 20.97 -8.55
C GLN A 146 -22.49 20.26 -9.79
N HIS A 147 -23.07 19.08 -9.61
CA HIS A 147 -23.76 18.28 -10.60
C HIS A 147 -25.22 18.06 -10.17
N PRO A 148 -26.05 19.13 -10.08
CA PRO A 148 -27.42 19.04 -9.56
C PRO A 148 -28.34 18.15 -10.41
N HIS A 149 -27.93 17.82 -11.63
CA HIS A 149 -28.62 16.87 -12.51
C HIS A 149 -28.32 15.39 -12.20
N ALA A 150 -27.32 15.10 -11.36
CA ALA A 150 -26.99 13.75 -10.95
C ALA A 150 -28.00 13.26 -9.91
N LEU A 151 -28.86 12.31 -10.31
CA LEU A 151 -29.88 11.72 -9.44
C LEU A 151 -29.28 10.89 -8.29
N GLU A 152 -28.03 10.46 -8.44
CA GLU A 152 -27.30 9.61 -7.50
C GLU A 152 -25.80 9.66 -7.81
N LEU A 153 -24.99 9.33 -6.81
CA LEU A 153 -23.55 9.16 -6.99
C LEU A 153 -23.13 7.70 -6.79
N ASN A 154 -22.29 7.24 -7.70
CA ASN A 154 -21.75 5.89 -7.72
C ASN A 154 -20.27 5.89 -7.37
N VAL A 155 -19.93 5.20 -6.28
CA VAL A 155 -18.57 5.10 -5.75
C VAL A 155 -18.01 3.71 -6.02
N LEU A 156 -16.81 3.62 -6.57
CA LEU A 156 -16.09 2.36 -6.74
C LEU A 156 -14.95 2.30 -5.72
N VAL A 157 -15.00 1.30 -4.83
CA VAL A 157 -13.92 1.07 -3.86
C VAL A 157 -13.00 -0.04 -4.39
N ILE A 158 -11.72 0.28 -4.56
CA ILE A 158 -10.70 -0.60 -5.11
C ILE A 158 -9.43 -0.59 -4.27
N GLY A 159 -8.62 -1.63 -4.41
CA GLY A 159 -7.36 -1.77 -3.66
C GLY A 159 -7.03 -3.21 -3.32
N MET A 160 -5.80 -3.43 -2.86
CA MET A 160 -5.27 -4.76 -2.54
C MET A 160 -6.10 -5.48 -1.47
N PRO A 161 -5.99 -6.81 -1.33
CA PRO A 161 -6.55 -7.52 -0.18
C PRO A 161 -6.09 -6.91 1.15
N ASN A 162 -6.92 -7.00 2.20
CA ASN A 162 -6.60 -6.60 3.58
C ASN A 162 -6.18 -5.14 3.84
N VAL A 163 -6.34 -4.25 2.86
CA VAL A 163 -6.16 -2.79 3.07
C VAL A 163 -7.31 -2.15 3.84
N GLY A 164 -8.42 -2.86 4.05
CA GLY A 164 -9.57 -2.39 4.84
C GLY A 164 -10.77 -1.87 4.04
N LYS A 165 -10.95 -2.29 2.77
CA LYS A 165 -12.09 -1.89 1.91
C LYS A 165 -13.46 -2.17 2.52
N SER A 166 -13.72 -3.42 2.90
CA SER A 166 -15.02 -3.80 3.47
C SER A 166 -15.26 -3.17 4.85
N THR A 167 -14.20 -2.91 5.63
CA THR A 167 -14.29 -2.13 6.86
C THR A 167 -14.70 -0.70 6.57
N LEU A 168 -14.07 -0.02 5.60
CA LEU A 168 -14.47 1.32 5.16
C LEU A 168 -15.95 1.35 4.76
N LEU A 169 -16.40 0.42 3.90
CA LEU A 169 -17.78 0.41 3.44
C LEU A 169 -18.80 0.24 4.57
N ASN A 170 -18.53 -0.67 5.52
CA ASN A 170 -19.38 -0.83 6.70
C ASN A 170 -19.42 0.46 7.55
N THR A 171 -18.26 1.10 7.75
CA THR A 171 -18.16 2.35 8.49
C THR A 171 -18.90 3.49 7.80
N LEU A 172 -18.70 3.69 6.48
CA LEU A 172 -19.38 4.73 5.71
C LEU A 172 -20.90 4.54 5.75
N ARG A 173 -21.38 3.31 5.58
CA ARG A 173 -22.82 3.00 5.65
C ARG A 173 -23.43 3.35 7.01
N HIS A 174 -22.73 3.01 8.09
CA HIS A 174 -23.20 3.31 9.45
C HIS A 174 -23.29 4.81 9.72
N MET A 175 -22.43 5.61 9.08
CA MET A 175 -22.44 7.06 9.27
C MET A 175 -23.43 7.79 8.36
N GLY A 176 -23.59 7.35 7.11
CA GLY A 176 -24.46 8.02 6.13
C GLY A 176 -25.94 7.63 6.22
N ILE A 177 -26.28 6.56 6.93
CA ILE A 177 -27.67 6.13 7.17
C ILE A 177 -27.97 6.22 8.66
N LYS A 178 -28.91 7.09 9.04
CA LYS A 178 -29.37 7.21 10.43
C LYS A 178 -30.04 5.92 10.88
N GLY A 179 -29.65 5.40 12.05
CA GLY A 179 -30.23 4.20 12.68
C GLY A 179 -29.30 2.98 12.68
N ALA A 180 -29.82 1.84 13.15
CA ALA A 180 -29.06 0.59 13.21
C ALA A 180 -28.90 -0.01 11.81
N THR A 181 -27.68 0.03 11.27
CA THR A 181 -27.32 -0.63 10.02
C THR A 181 -26.66 -1.97 10.30
N SER A 182 -27.19 -3.07 9.75
CA SER A 182 -26.53 -4.38 9.78
C SER A 182 -25.12 -4.30 9.16
N LYS A 183 -24.16 -5.14 9.58
CA LYS A 183 -22.89 -5.25 8.86
C LYS A 183 -23.18 -5.84 7.47
N ALA A 184 -22.93 -5.04 6.42
CA ALA A 184 -23.21 -5.45 5.04
C ALA A 184 -22.16 -6.45 4.54
N PHE A 185 -20.92 -6.32 5.03
CA PHE A 185 -19.80 -7.16 4.65
C PHE A 185 -19.20 -7.87 5.86
N GLN A 186 -18.90 -9.16 5.70
CA GLN A 186 -18.02 -9.88 6.63
C GLN A 186 -16.57 -9.40 6.42
N THR A 187 -15.89 -9.07 7.51
CA THR A 187 -14.49 -8.60 7.50
C THR A 187 -13.60 -9.68 8.11
N SER A 188 -12.58 -10.14 7.40
CA SER A 188 -11.54 -11.02 7.95
C SER A 188 -10.15 -10.58 7.48
N ALA A 189 -9.12 -11.04 8.18
CA ALA A 189 -7.73 -10.83 7.80
C ALA A 189 -7.26 -11.78 6.68
N ASN A 190 -8.12 -12.69 6.20
CA ASN A 190 -7.78 -13.62 5.14
C ASN A 190 -8.09 -13.01 3.76
N PRO A 191 -7.09 -12.84 2.87
CA PRO A 191 -7.32 -12.40 1.49
C PRO A 191 -8.28 -13.29 0.72
N GLY A 192 -9.09 -12.68 -0.13
CA GLY A 192 -9.98 -13.41 -1.04
C GLY A 192 -11.35 -13.78 -0.44
N MET A 193 -11.77 -13.17 0.67
CA MET A 193 -13.16 -13.31 1.16
C MET A 193 -14.18 -12.66 0.22
N THR A 194 -13.89 -11.46 -0.30
CA THR A 194 -14.70 -10.83 -1.35
C THR A 194 -14.36 -11.48 -2.70
N GLN A 195 -15.06 -12.57 -3.05
CA GLN A 195 -14.78 -13.36 -4.27
C GLN A 195 -15.58 -12.90 -5.50
N ALA A 196 -16.69 -12.21 -5.26
CA ALA A 196 -17.54 -11.60 -6.27
C ALA A 196 -17.64 -10.09 -5.99
N LEU A 197 -17.81 -9.30 -7.05
CA LEU A 197 -18.27 -7.92 -6.86
C LEU A 197 -19.59 -7.96 -6.11
N SER A 198 -19.63 -7.23 -5.00
CA SER A 198 -20.84 -7.16 -4.19
C SER A 198 -21.93 -6.37 -4.89
N THR A 199 -23.17 -6.68 -4.53
CA THR A 199 -24.34 -5.88 -4.87
C THR A 199 -24.13 -4.42 -4.46
N ARG A 200 -24.73 -3.54 -5.25
CA ARG A 200 -24.72 -2.08 -5.05
C ARG A 200 -25.14 -1.75 -3.61
N LEU A 201 -24.21 -1.22 -2.81
CA LEU A 201 -24.44 -0.89 -1.40
C LEU A 201 -24.85 0.57 -1.26
N LYS A 202 -25.95 0.85 -0.57
CA LYS A 202 -26.34 2.23 -0.24
C LYS A 202 -25.52 2.76 0.93
N LEU A 203 -24.87 3.91 0.75
CA LEU A 203 -24.06 4.58 1.77
C LEU A 203 -24.76 5.80 2.38
N SER A 204 -25.54 6.54 1.58
CA SER A 204 -26.29 7.72 2.03
C SER A 204 -27.70 7.72 1.41
N LEU A 205 -28.66 8.30 2.14
CA LEU A 205 -30.03 8.49 1.66
C LEU A 205 -30.22 9.84 0.97
N ASP A 206 -29.59 10.88 1.48
CA ASP A 206 -29.73 12.25 0.98
C ASP A 206 -28.39 13.01 1.15
N PRO A 207 -27.67 13.31 0.05
CA PRO A 207 -27.95 12.85 -1.32
C PRO A 207 -27.77 11.32 -1.44
N PRO A 208 -28.43 10.67 -2.41
CA PRO A 208 -28.30 9.22 -2.60
C PRO A 208 -26.91 8.84 -3.12
N ILE A 209 -26.17 8.10 -2.30
CA ILE A 209 -24.82 7.62 -2.62
C ILE A 209 -24.81 6.10 -2.54
N TYR A 210 -24.26 5.47 -3.57
CA TYR A 210 -24.10 4.03 -3.68
C TYR A 210 -22.64 3.66 -3.90
N ALA A 211 -22.21 2.53 -3.36
CA ALA A 211 -20.87 2.01 -3.53
C ALA A 211 -20.87 0.58 -4.08
N TYR A 212 -19.88 0.28 -4.91
CA TYR A 212 -19.56 -1.05 -5.38
C TYR A 212 -18.32 -1.56 -4.66
N ASP A 213 -18.42 -2.68 -3.94
CA ASP A 213 -17.25 -3.36 -3.38
C ASP A 213 -16.60 -4.23 -4.45
N SER A 214 -15.30 -4.02 -4.67
CA SER A 214 -14.51 -4.88 -5.53
C SER A 214 -13.80 -5.97 -4.72
N PRO A 215 -13.65 -7.19 -5.28
CA PRO A 215 -12.65 -8.13 -4.80
C PRO A 215 -11.30 -7.43 -4.61
N GLY A 216 -10.53 -7.84 -3.60
CA GLY A 216 -9.19 -7.29 -3.41
C GLY A 216 -8.35 -7.46 -4.67
N VAL A 217 -8.09 -6.36 -5.39
CA VAL A 217 -7.33 -6.35 -6.62
C VAL A 217 -5.86 -6.24 -6.24
N MET A 218 -5.16 -7.37 -6.26
CA MET A 218 -3.71 -7.37 -6.03
C MET A 218 -2.97 -6.79 -7.25
N LEU A 219 -1.68 -6.51 -7.09
CA LEU A 219 -0.80 -6.18 -8.21
C LEU A 219 -0.79 -7.34 -9.21
N PRO A 220 -1.09 -7.12 -10.50
CA PRO A 220 -1.21 -8.21 -11.47
C PRO A 220 0.13 -8.88 -11.79
N TYR A 221 1.25 -8.23 -11.50
CA TYR A 221 2.59 -8.76 -11.66
C TYR A 221 3.50 -8.19 -10.57
N LEU A 222 4.16 -9.07 -9.83
CA LEU A 222 5.09 -8.68 -8.78
C LEU A 222 6.51 -8.46 -9.29
N GLY A 223 6.85 -8.77 -10.54
CA GLY A 223 8.24 -8.76 -11.02
C GLY A 223 8.81 -10.14 -11.28
N ARG A 224 10.05 -10.17 -11.76
CA ARG A 224 10.94 -11.34 -11.78
C ARG A 224 12.20 -11.02 -10.97
N GLY A 225 12.99 -12.04 -10.71
CA GLY A 225 14.26 -11.89 -9.99
C GLY A 225 14.08 -11.40 -8.56
N GLU A 226 15.13 -10.78 -8.04
CA GLU A 226 15.21 -10.36 -6.64
C GLU A 226 14.24 -9.22 -6.32
N GLU A 227 14.09 -8.23 -7.20
CA GLU A 227 13.14 -7.12 -7.00
C GLU A 227 11.70 -7.61 -6.89
N GLY A 228 11.33 -8.61 -7.71
CA GLY A 228 9.99 -9.18 -7.66
C GLY A 228 9.73 -10.04 -6.41
N ALA A 229 10.74 -10.79 -5.98
CA ALA A 229 10.70 -11.52 -4.73
C ALA A 229 10.57 -10.57 -3.53
N GLU A 230 11.32 -9.46 -3.54
CA GLU A 230 11.31 -8.47 -2.47
C GLU A 230 9.95 -7.78 -2.35
N ARG A 231 9.34 -7.36 -3.46
CA ARG A 231 7.97 -6.81 -3.45
C ARG A 231 6.96 -7.80 -2.89
N GLY A 232 7.08 -9.08 -3.24
CA GLY A 232 6.22 -10.13 -2.70
C GLY A 232 6.37 -10.30 -1.18
N VAL A 233 7.60 -10.34 -0.67
CA VAL A 233 7.89 -10.42 0.76
C VAL A 233 7.40 -9.19 1.51
N LYS A 234 7.62 -7.97 0.99
CA LYS A 234 7.09 -6.71 1.54
C LYS A 234 5.57 -6.77 1.69
N LEU A 235 4.87 -7.18 0.63
CA LEU A 235 3.41 -7.33 0.64
C LEU A 235 2.94 -8.41 1.62
N ALA A 236 3.65 -9.53 1.74
CA ALA A 236 3.33 -10.58 2.70
C ALA A 236 3.49 -10.09 4.16
N LEU A 237 4.52 -9.29 4.44
CA LEU A 237 4.77 -8.70 5.77
C LEU A 237 3.67 -7.73 6.20
N ILE A 238 3.00 -7.05 5.29
CA ILE A 238 1.84 -6.19 5.61
C ILE A 238 0.48 -6.91 5.54
N ALA A 239 0.48 -8.23 5.32
CA ALA A 239 -0.70 -9.07 5.09
C ALA A 239 -1.48 -8.74 3.80
N GLY A 240 -0.82 -8.21 2.76
CA GLY A 240 -1.42 -7.97 1.44
C GLY A 240 -1.57 -9.24 0.58
N ILE A 241 -0.89 -10.32 0.97
CA ILE A 241 -0.90 -11.64 0.31
C ILE A 241 -1.51 -12.68 1.27
N LYS A 242 -2.11 -13.75 0.72
CA LYS A 242 -2.74 -14.81 1.52
C LYS A 242 -1.72 -15.49 2.44
N GLU A 243 -2.14 -15.73 3.69
CA GLU A 243 -1.34 -16.45 4.67
C GLU A 243 -1.05 -17.89 4.21
N GLY A 244 0.14 -18.40 4.53
CA GLY A 244 0.60 -19.73 4.11
C GLY A 244 1.17 -19.80 2.70
N LEU A 245 1.14 -18.72 1.91
CA LEU A 245 1.86 -18.66 0.63
C LEU A 245 3.37 -18.41 0.78
N TYR A 246 3.77 -17.87 1.92
CA TYR A 246 5.14 -17.65 2.29
C TYR A 246 5.42 -18.43 3.57
N ASP A 247 6.63 -18.97 3.65
CA ASP A 247 7.16 -19.48 4.91
C ASP A 247 7.41 -18.31 5.87
N MET A 248 6.96 -18.47 7.13
CA MET A 248 7.03 -17.42 8.13
C MET A 248 8.45 -17.20 8.63
N GLU A 249 9.30 -18.23 8.63
CA GLU A 249 10.72 -18.09 8.98
C GLU A 249 11.46 -17.28 7.90
N ALA A 250 11.19 -17.53 6.62
CA ALA A 250 11.72 -16.71 5.52
C ALA A 250 11.26 -15.24 5.60
N LEU A 251 10.00 -14.97 5.93
CA LEU A 251 9.53 -13.59 6.16
C LEU A 251 10.21 -12.95 7.38
N ALA A 252 10.41 -13.72 8.45
CA ALA A 252 11.11 -13.28 9.65
C ALA A 252 12.59 -12.98 9.37
N ALA A 253 13.29 -13.77 8.55
CA ALA A 253 14.66 -13.52 8.11
C ALA A 253 14.79 -12.16 7.42
N TYR A 254 13.93 -11.89 6.43
CA TYR A 254 13.95 -10.62 5.72
C TYR A 254 13.58 -9.44 6.63
N LEU A 255 12.59 -9.62 7.51
CA LEU A 255 12.22 -8.58 8.47
C LEU A 255 13.36 -8.27 9.45
N LEU A 256 14.03 -9.30 9.98
CA LEU A 256 15.19 -9.15 10.87
C LEU A 256 16.32 -8.41 10.16
N TYR A 257 16.65 -8.81 8.92
CA TYR A 257 17.59 -8.11 8.06
C TYR A 257 17.23 -6.63 7.90
N ARG A 258 15.98 -6.31 7.53
CA ARG A 258 15.55 -4.92 7.31
C ARG A 258 15.65 -4.07 8.57
N LEU A 259 15.31 -4.59 9.73
CA LEU A 259 15.38 -3.86 10.99
C LEU A 259 16.82 -3.59 11.44
N ASN A 260 17.73 -4.54 11.18
CA ASN A 260 19.15 -4.36 11.43
C ASN A 260 19.80 -3.35 10.46
N VAL A 261 19.41 -3.35 9.18
CA VAL A 261 19.86 -2.33 8.21
C VAL A 261 19.39 -0.94 8.62
N LEU A 262 18.15 -0.82 9.10
CA LEU A 262 17.58 0.46 9.50
C LEU A 262 18.25 1.00 10.77
N ASN A 263 18.56 0.14 11.74
CA ASN A 263 19.28 0.53 12.94
C ASN A 263 20.13 -0.64 13.46
N PRO A 264 21.44 -0.71 13.13
CA PRO A 264 22.28 -1.85 13.50
C PRO A 264 22.68 -1.88 14.98
N ILE A 265 22.39 -0.81 15.74
CA ILE A 265 22.83 -0.65 17.13
C ILE A 265 21.69 -0.93 18.10
N SER A 266 20.51 -0.35 17.82
CA SER A 266 19.31 -0.56 18.60
C SER A 266 18.10 -0.81 17.69
N PRO A 267 18.08 -1.94 16.95
CA PRO A 267 16.94 -2.32 16.14
C PRO A 267 15.64 -2.33 16.95
N ALA A 268 14.54 -1.96 16.31
CA ALA A 268 13.24 -1.88 16.97
C ALA A 268 12.71 -3.21 17.51
N TYR A 269 13.33 -4.36 17.22
CA TYR A 269 12.94 -5.65 17.79
C TYR A 269 13.61 -5.95 19.14
N LEU A 270 14.64 -5.21 19.56
CA LEU A 270 15.43 -5.55 20.75
C LEU A 270 14.56 -5.61 22.03
N HIS A 271 13.53 -4.77 22.13
CA HIS A 271 12.63 -4.78 23.28
C HIS A 271 11.78 -6.06 23.36
N LEU A 272 11.79 -6.92 22.34
CA LEU A 272 11.17 -8.24 22.34
C LEU A 272 12.09 -9.33 22.90
N LEU A 273 13.39 -9.07 23.05
CA LEU A 273 14.39 -10.03 23.54
C LEU A 273 14.71 -9.79 25.02
N PRO A 274 15.29 -10.76 25.76
CA PRO A 274 15.68 -10.55 27.16
C PRO A 274 16.47 -9.24 27.39
N PRO A 275 16.30 -8.56 28.53
CA PRO A 275 17.07 -7.35 28.83
C PRO A 275 18.58 -7.61 28.73
N GLY A 276 19.30 -6.76 27.99
CA GLY A 276 20.75 -6.90 27.75
C GLY A 276 21.12 -7.69 26.49
N SER A 277 20.14 -8.27 25.77
CA SER A 277 20.38 -8.89 24.47
C SER A 277 20.99 -7.91 23.48
N GLN A 278 21.93 -8.41 22.67
CA GLN A 278 22.57 -7.66 21.59
C GLN A 278 21.81 -7.88 20.27
N PRO A 279 21.89 -6.92 19.33
CA PRO A 279 21.43 -7.13 17.96
C PRO A 279 22.07 -8.36 17.31
N THR A 280 21.29 -9.15 16.57
CA THR A 280 21.79 -10.32 15.83
C THR A 280 21.22 -10.38 14.42
N ALA A 281 22.02 -10.90 13.48
CA ALA A 281 21.58 -11.25 12.13
C ALA A 281 21.24 -12.74 11.99
N ASP A 282 21.55 -13.55 13.01
CA ASP A 282 21.22 -14.97 13.03
C ASP A 282 19.75 -15.15 13.40
N LEU A 283 18.95 -15.62 12.43
CA LEU A 283 17.53 -15.88 12.63
C LEU A 283 17.30 -16.92 13.72
N TYR A 284 18.10 -17.99 13.76
CA TYR A 284 17.93 -19.07 14.73
C TYR A 284 18.18 -18.56 16.14
N GLU A 285 19.26 -17.79 16.34
CA GLU A 285 19.56 -17.14 17.61
C GLU A 285 18.42 -16.20 18.04
N PHE A 286 17.97 -15.33 17.13
CA PHE A 286 16.89 -14.38 17.38
C PHE A 286 15.59 -15.08 17.78
N LEU A 287 15.14 -16.06 17.01
CA LEU A 287 13.88 -16.78 17.27
C LEU A 287 13.97 -17.63 18.54
N THR A 288 15.15 -18.15 18.87
CA THR A 288 15.38 -18.89 20.12
C THR A 288 15.21 -17.96 21.32
N GLN A 289 15.87 -16.80 21.34
CA GLN A 289 15.76 -15.83 22.43
C GLN A 289 14.32 -15.31 22.58
N LEU A 290 13.67 -14.97 21.47
CA LEU A 290 12.28 -14.54 21.44
C LEU A 290 11.34 -15.62 21.98
N GLY A 291 11.50 -16.86 21.49
CA GLY A 291 10.68 -17.99 21.88
C GLY A 291 10.83 -18.36 23.35
N GLN A 292 12.06 -18.34 23.88
CA GLN A 292 12.34 -18.54 25.30
C GLN A 292 11.65 -17.48 26.17
N ARG A 293 11.81 -16.20 25.82
CA ARG A 293 11.18 -15.10 26.57
C ARG A 293 9.66 -15.17 26.57
N MET A 294 9.07 -15.60 25.46
CA MET A 294 7.61 -15.68 25.27
C MET A 294 7.02 -17.04 25.72
N GLY A 295 7.83 -17.96 26.26
CA GLY A 295 7.37 -19.27 26.71
C GLY A 295 6.86 -20.17 25.58
N MET A 296 7.38 -20.01 24.36
CA MET A 296 6.98 -20.78 23.20
C MET A 296 7.75 -22.10 23.14
N ILE A 297 7.34 -23.08 23.95
CA ILE A 297 8.04 -24.36 24.12
C ILE A 297 7.18 -25.52 23.59
N LYS A 298 7.80 -26.42 22.80
CA LYS A 298 7.23 -27.68 22.30
C LYS A 298 7.44 -28.82 23.30
N LYS A 299 6.98 -30.02 22.94
CA LYS A 299 7.33 -31.25 23.66
C LYS A 299 8.85 -31.39 23.75
N ARG A 300 9.35 -31.99 24.84
CA ARG A 300 10.79 -32.19 25.13
C ARG A 300 11.59 -30.90 25.40
N ALA A 301 10.92 -29.82 25.80
CA ALA A 301 11.56 -28.55 26.15
C ALA A 301 12.31 -27.84 25.01
N GLU A 302 11.97 -28.15 23.76
CA GLU A 302 12.49 -27.47 22.56
C GLU A 302 11.72 -26.17 22.28
N VAL A 303 12.40 -25.12 21.82
CA VAL A 303 11.75 -23.85 21.47
C VAL A 303 10.97 -23.96 20.15
N ASP A 304 9.76 -23.41 20.11
CA ASP A 304 8.92 -23.35 18.92
C ASP A 304 9.28 -22.15 18.02
N LEU A 305 10.30 -22.34 17.17
CA LEU A 305 10.77 -21.30 16.25
C LEU A 305 9.69 -20.84 15.26
N ALA A 306 8.89 -21.77 14.73
CA ALA A 306 7.80 -21.44 13.81
C ALA A 306 6.76 -20.52 14.47
N ARG A 307 6.39 -20.80 15.73
CA ARG A 307 5.48 -19.95 16.50
C ARG A 307 6.11 -18.59 16.82
N ALA A 308 7.40 -18.55 17.12
CA ALA A 308 8.14 -17.30 17.34
C ALA A 308 8.19 -16.44 16.05
N ALA A 309 8.40 -17.05 14.89
CA ALA A 309 8.39 -16.35 13.60
C ALA A 309 7.01 -15.75 13.28
N VAL A 310 5.93 -16.53 13.48
CA VAL A 310 4.55 -16.03 13.35
C VAL A 310 4.31 -14.84 14.28
N TYR A 311 4.75 -14.94 15.54
CA TYR A 311 4.62 -13.85 16.50
C TYR A 311 5.38 -12.60 16.04
N PHE A 312 6.61 -12.75 15.56
CA PHE A 312 7.44 -11.63 15.12
C PHE A 312 6.85 -10.90 13.92
N VAL A 313 6.35 -11.65 12.92
CA VAL A 313 5.64 -11.06 11.77
C VAL A 313 4.35 -10.36 12.21
N ARG A 314 3.60 -10.93 13.17
CA ARG A 314 2.41 -10.29 13.74
C ARG A 314 2.76 -9.00 14.48
N TRP A 315 3.82 -9.01 15.30
CA TRP A 315 4.32 -7.84 15.99
C TRP A 315 4.64 -6.70 15.00
N TRP A 316 5.32 -7.01 13.88
CA TRP A 316 5.56 -6.03 12.81
C TRP A 316 4.27 -5.44 12.26
N ARG A 317 3.26 -6.29 12.03
CA ARG A 317 1.96 -5.89 11.47
C ARG A 317 1.18 -4.98 12.40
N GLU A 318 1.37 -5.07 13.71
CA GLU A 318 0.56 -4.39 14.73
C GLU A 318 1.25 -3.16 15.34
N GLU A 319 2.57 -3.18 15.52
CA GLU A 319 3.30 -2.07 16.15
C GLU A 319 4.74 -1.88 15.64
N GLY A 320 5.40 -2.95 15.20
CA GLY A 320 6.83 -2.92 14.88
C GLY A 320 7.20 -1.93 13.76
N GLY A 321 6.32 -1.76 12.77
CA GLY A 321 6.52 -0.75 11.71
C GLY A 321 6.61 0.68 12.23
N LEU A 322 5.78 1.04 13.22
CA LEU A 322 5.80 2.36 13.83
C LEU A 322 7.04 2.54 14.73
N LEU A 323 7.43 1.50 15.46
CA LEU A 323 8.62 1.53 16.32
C LEU A 323 9.91 1.64 15.49
N ALA A 324 9.98 0.95 14.37
CA ALA A 324 11.11 1.00 13.44
C ALA A 324 11.31 2.38 12.82
N ALA A 325 10.23 3.12 12.57
CA ALA A 325 10.29 4.47 11.99
C ALA A 325 10.58 5.60 13.00
N LYS A 326 10.87 5.26 14.27
CA LYS A 326 11.32 6.24 15.25
C LYS A 326 12.77 6.64 14.94
N PRO A 327 13.08 7.93 14.84
CA PRO A 327 14.47 8.38 14.74
C PRO A 327 15.33 7.80 15.85
N ALA A 328 16.56 7.44 15.54
CA ALA A 328 17.55 7.07 16.56
C ALA A 328 17.88 8.31 17.41
N SER A 329 17.12 8.55 18.47
CA SER A 329 17.29 9.72 19.36
C SER A 329 18.57 9.69 20.18
N GLN A 330 19.26 8.53 20.22
CA GLN A 330 20.43 8.29 21.07
C GLN A 330 21.76 8.29 20.31
N TYR A 331 21.74 8.50 18.99
CA TYR A 331 22.96 8.42 18.18
C TYR A 331 23.29 9.76 17.51
N SER A 332 24.49 10.26 17.80
CA SER A 332 25.11 11.28 16.95
C SER A 332 25.89 10.53 15.87
N PRO A 333 25.58 10.69 14.57
CA PRO A 333 26.35 10.07 13.51
C PRO A 333 27.79 10.52 13.61
N SER A 334 28.73 9.56 13.53
CA SER A 334 30.13 9.88 13.29
C SER A 334 30.29 10.37 11.85
N LEU A 335 31.42 11.02 11.53
CA LEU A 335 31.71 11.47 10.17
C LEU A 335 31.71 10.33 9.13
N ASP A 336 31.96 9.08 9.57
CA ASP A 336 32.16 7.93 8.69
C ASP A 336 30.94 6.97 8.61
N GLU A 337 29.93 7.10 9.49
CA GLU A 337 28.74 6.23 9.46
C GLU A 337 27.44 7.07 9.46
N PRO A 338 26.73 7.15 8.31
CA PRO A 338 25.46 7.89 8.23
C PRO A 338 24.37 7.16 9.00
N LEU A 339 23.41 7.93 9.53
CA LEU A 339 22.21 7.38 10.15
C LEU A 339 21.25 6.91 9.06
N VAL A 340 20.80 5.65 9.11
CA VAL A 340 19.73 5.18 8.23
C VAL A 340 18.38 5.45 8.88
N GLU A 341 17.48 6.06 8.14
CA GLU A 341 16.10 6.30 8.56
C GLU A 341 15.12 5.83 7.49
N GLY A 342 13.86 5.67 7.87
CA GLY A 342 12.87 5.18 6.92
C GLY A 342 11.45 5.12 7.46
N TRP A 343 10.56 4.80 6.54
CA TRP A 343 9.15 4.54 6.79
C TRP A 343 8.74 3.28 6.04
N GLY A 344 8.37 2.25 6.81
CA GLY A 344 7.86 1.00 6.26
C GLY A 344 8.97 0.29 5.49
N PHE A 345 8.69 -0.13 4.26
CA PHE A 345 9.72 -0.73 3.40
C PHE A 345 10.03 0.07 2.13
N ASP A 346 9.19 1.04 1.77
CA ASP A 346 9.30 1.83 0.54
C ASP A 346 10.21 3.06 0.70
N PHE A 347 10.34 3.56 1.92
CA PHE A 347 11.12 4.75 2.22
C PHE A 347 12.29 4.39 3.11
N GLN A 348 13.50 4.58 2.60
CA GLN A 348 14.73 4.39 3.32
C GLN A 348 15.79 5.33 2.73
N TRP A 349 16.51 6.05 3.59
CA TRP A 349 17.59 6.93 3.16
C TRP A 349 18.67 7.03 4.23
N GLU A 350 19.84 7.47 3.80
CA GLU A 350 20.94 7.86 4.67
C GLU A 350 20.82 9.35 5.04
N CYS A 351 21.14 9.65 6.29
CA CYS A 351 21.18 10.99 6.88
C CYS A 351 22.60 11.23 7.41
N ARG A 352 23.32 12.15 6.75
CA ARG A 352 24.70 12.48 7.11
C ARG A 352 24.76 13.54 8.22
N ALA A 353 25.93 13.67 8.85
CA ALA A 353 26.13 14.61 9.97
C ALA A 353 25.86 16.08 9.58
N ASP A 354 26.21 16.48 8.35
CA ASP A 354 25.96 17.81 7.79
C ASP A 354 24.48 18.07 7.49
N GLU A 355 23.69 17.02 7.26
CA GLU A 355 22.25 17.12 7.02
C GLU A 355 21.42 17.23 8.32
N LEU A 356 22.01 16.88 9.47
CA LEU A 356 21.31 16.89 10.75
C LEU A 356 20.83 18.28 11.16
N GLU A 357 21.62 19.31 10.88
CA GLU A 357 21.26 20.68 11.24
C GLU A 357 20.05 21.14 10.42
N ARG A 358 20.07 20.89 9.10
CA ARG A 358 18.93 21.17 8.22
C ARG A 358 17.67 20.42 8.64
N ARG A 359 17.83 19.15 9.03
CA ARG A 359 16.73 18.34 9.55
C ARG A 359 16.13 18.92 10.85
N ARG A 360 16.94 19.50 11.74
CA ARG A 360 16.46 20.12 12.98
C ARG A 360 15.74 21.44 12.71
N GLN A 361 16.25 22.25 11.79
CA GLN A 361 15.71 23.57 11.46
C GLN A 361 14.43 23.45 10.61
N GLU A 362 14.42 22.58 9.61
CA GLU A 362 13.34 22.42 8.64
C GLU A 362 12.99 20.93 8.42
N PRO A 363 12.48 20.23 9.45
CA PRO A 363 12.24 18.77 9.38
C PRO A 363 11.30 18.39 8.24
N ASP A 364 10.25 19.18 8.05
CA ASP A 364 9.20 18.94 7.07
C ASP A 364 9.72 19.00 5.63
N ALA A 365 10.57 19.98 5.32
CA ALA A 365 11.18 20.14 3.99
C ALA A 365 12.30 19.10 3.76
N PHE A 366 13.05 18.76 4.81
CA PHE A 366 14.07 17.72 4.77
C PHE A 366 13.46 16.35 4.41
N PHE A 367 12.43 15.93 5.15
CA PHE A 367 11.78 14.64 4.90
C PHE A 367 11.06 14.62 3.54
N GLU A 368 10.50 15.74 3.11
CA GLU A 368 9.86 15.85 1.79
C GLU A 368 10.87 15.60 0.68
N ALA A 369 12.06 16.23 0.74
CA ALA A 369 13.12 16.02 -0.24
C ALA A 369 13.62 14.57 -0.28
N LYS A 370 13.81 13.92 0.88
CA LYS A 370 14.22 12.51 0.94
C LYS A 370 13.13 11.58 0.38
N MET A 371 11.86 11.86 0.65
CA MET A 371 10.74 11.10 0.08
C MET A 371 10.60 11.30 -1.42
N GLU A 372 10.80 12.51 -1.93
CA GLU A 372 10.83 12.78 -3.38
C GLU A 372 11.89 11.93 -4.08
N GLN A 373 13.09 11.83 -3.50
CA GLN A 373 14.15 10.98 -4.02
C GLN A 373 13.73 9.51 -4.07
N CYS A 374 13.17 8.96 -2.99
CA CYS A 374 12.68 7.58 -2.99
C CYS A 374 11.55 7.35 -4.02
N ILE A 375 10.68 8.35 -4.24
CA ILE A 375 9.63 8.28 -5.25
C ILE A 375 10.24 8.26 -6.65
N ASP A 376 11.25 9.08 -6.91
CA ASP A 376 11.97 9.10 -8.19
C ASP A 376 12.67 7.78 -8.47
N ASP A 377 13.38 7.23 -7.49
CA ASP A 377 14.04 5.92 -7.59
C ASP A 377 13.02 4.81 -7.91
N TYR A 378 11.86 4.85 -7.25
CA TYR A 378 10.76 3.92 -7.53
C TYR A 378 10.23 4.06 -8.96
N LEU A 379 10.03 5.29 -9.44
CA LEU A 379 9.54 5.58 -10.79
C LEU A 379 10.55 5.14 -11.86
N ASP A 380 11.84 5.36 -11.62
CA ASP A 380 12.91 4.95 -12.51
C ASP A 380 13.03 3.43 -12.59
N MET A 381 13.05 2.75 -11.45
CA MET A 381 13.02 1.28 -11.38
C MET A 381 11.82 0.73 -12.15
N THR A 382 10.63 1.26 -11.87
CA THR A 382 9.38 0.84 -12.52
C THR A 382 9.41 1.06 -14.03
N SER A 383 9.98 2.18 -14.48
CA SER A 383 10.14 2.50 -15.90
C SER A 383 11.12 1.59 -16.62
N ARG A 384 12.21 1.17 -15.94
CA ARG A 384 13.17 0.19 -16.48
C ARG A 384 12.51 -1.18 -16.67
N GLU A 385 11.76 -1.64 -15.66
CA GLU A 385 11.03 -2.91 -15.75
C GLU A 385 10.03 -2.97 -16.92
N GLU A 386 9.36 -1.85 -17.22
CA GLU A 386 8.39 -1.79 -18.33
C GLU A 386 9.06 -1.84 -19.71
N ARG A 387 10.31 -1.36 -19.80
CA ARG A 387 11.13 -1.40 -21.01
C ARG A 387 11.76 -2.78 -21.21
N GLU A 388 12.07 -3.49 -20.14
CA GLU A 388 12.63 -4.83 -20.19
C GLU A 388 11.57 -5.87 -20.60
N GLU A 389 11.61 -6.32 -21.86
CA GLU A 389 10.70 -7.35 -22.39
C GLU A 389 10.71 -8.66 -21.57
N LYS A 390 11.80 -8.94 -20.85
CA LYS A 390 11.94 -10.09 -19.97
C LYS A 390 11.04 -10.04 -18.73
N ASN A 391 10.58 -8.85 -18.32
CA ASN A 391 9.69 -8.65 -17.17
C ASN A 391 8.21 -8.53 -17.57
N VAL A 392 7.90 -8.65 -18.86
CA VAL A 392 6.51 -8.73 -19.31
C VAL A 392 6.01 -10.16 -19.07
N SER A 393 4.83 -10.31 -18.47
CA SER A 393 4.20 -11.63 -18.33
C SER A 393 4.00 -12.25 -19.72
N PRO A 394 4.19 -13.58 -19.91
CA PRO A 394 3.88 -14.24 -21.18
C PRO A 394 2.46 -13.93 -21.69
N THR A 395 1.52 -13.72 -20.76
CA THR A 395 0.13 -13.32 -21.04
C THR A 395 0.02 -11.88 -21.56
N GLN A 396 0.85 -10.97 -21.07
CA GLN A 396 0.89 -9.57 -21.53
C GLN A 396 1.55 -9.48 -22.91
N VAL A 397 2.62 -10.24 -23.16
CA VAL A 397 3.25 -10.36 -24.49
C VAL A 397 2.22 -10.88 -25.50
N LYS A 398 1.53 -11.97 -25.16
CA LYS A 398 0.50 -12.57 -26.03
C LYS A 398 -0.66 -11.61 -26.30
N LYS A 399 -1.10 -10.83 -25.30
CA LYS A 399 -2.11 -9.77 -25.47
C LYS A 399 -1.63 -8.62 -26.35
N ARG A 400 -0.38 -8.18 -26.20
CA ARG A 400 0.19 -7.08 -27.00
C ARG A 400 0.25 -7.49 -28.47
N HIS A 401 0.76 -8.69 -28.75
CA HIS A 401 0.78 -9.29 -30.10
C HIS A 401 -0.63 -9.44 -30.69
N MET A 402 -1.60 -9.91 -29.90
CA MET A 402 -2.99 -10.06 -30.35
C MET A 402 -3.68 -8.70 -30.60
N MET A 403 -3.36 -7.66 -29.82
CA MET A 403 -3.86 -6.30 -30.05
C MET A 403 -3.22 -5.66 -31.28
N GLU A 404 -1.92 -5.82 -31.49
CA GLU A 404 -1.22 -5.36 -32.69
C GLU A 404 -1.76 -6.03 -33.95
N GLU A 405 -2.00 -7.34 -33.93
CA GLU A 405 -2.68 -8.05 -35.01
C GLU A 405 -4.07 -7.48 -35.27
N LYS A 406 -4.86 -7.24 -34.22
CA LYS A 406 -6.22 -6.70 -34.37
C LYS A 406 -6.21 -5.26 -34.91
N MET A 407 -5.20 -4.47 -34.55
CA MET A 407 -5.01 -3.11 -35.06
C MET A 407 -4.55 -3.13 -36.53
N LYS A 408 -3.61 -4.01 -36.90
CA LYS A 408 -3.18 -4.25 -38.28
C LYS A 408 -4.35 -4.70 -39.16
N ARG A 409 -5.22 -5.59 -38.66
CA ARG A 409 -6.45 -6.03 -39.37
C ARG A 409 -7.44 -4.89 -39.56
N ARG A 410 -7.63 -4.03 -38.55
CA ARG A 410 -8.49 -2.83 -38.66
C ARG A 410 -7.96 -1.80 -39.66
N LEU A 411 -6.64 -1.62 -39.75
CA LEU A 411 -6.01 -0.74 -40.74
C LEU A 411 -6.13 -1.31 -42.16
N LYS A 412 -6.04 -2.64 -42.33
CA LYS A 412 -6.27 -3.33 -43.61
C LYS A 412 -7.72 -3.28 -44.10
N HIS A 413 -8.70 -3.06 -43.23
CA HIS A 413 -10.12 -2.90 -43.60
C HIS A 413 -10.53 -1.43 -43.79
N LYS A 414 -9.63 -0.48 -43.53
CA LYS A 414 -9.85 0.96 -43.75
C LYS A 414 -9.15 1.50 -45.01
N ARG A 415 -8.36 0.66 -45.69
CA ARG A 415 -7.94 0.82 -47.07
C ARG A 415 -8.82 -0.06 -47.92
#